data_AF-A0A661KKN9-F1
#
_entry.id   AF-A0A661KKN9-F1
#
_cell.length_a   1.000
_cell.length_b   1.000
_cell.length_c   1.000
_cell.angle_alpha   90.00
_cell.angle_beta   90.00
_cell.angle_gamma   90.00
#
_symmetry.space_group_name_H-M   'P 1'
#
loop_
_entity.id
_entity.type
_entity.pdbx_description
1 polymer ?
#
loop_
_entity_poly.entity_id
_entity_poly.type
_entity_poly.pdbx_seq_one_letter_code
_entity_poly.pdbx_strand_id
1 'polypeptide(L)'
;MVIKKGNLEEVPNIIEWAAERGIKVSLSTYNWWRTNNKKHVVGQEQKEDLLRLISRIKELKNRLGNVVTSDYYLDRIPLFFEKGGVPGCTAGLNWVQVTPDGMIKRCSDHPVACHFTEWKNDFFSPTECDRCWYSCRGAAQEPWTFARFFREANGALNPYCLRKALSR
;
A
#
# COMPACT_ATOMS: atom_id res chain seq x y z
N MET A 1 -4.88 -6.73 -5.20
CA MET A 1 -4.29 -8.09 -5.20
C MET A 1 -3.28 -8.20 -4.06
N VAL A 2 -3.17 -9.38 -3.45
CA VAL A 2 -2.25 -9.65 -2.34
C VAL A 2 -1.11 -10.56 -2.82
N ILE A 3 0.14 -10.17 -2.58
CA ILE A 3 1.35 -10.95 -2.85
C ILE A 3 1.58 -11.93 -1.69
N LYS A 4 1.73 -13.22 -2.01
CA LYS A 4 1.94 -14.32 -1.07
C LYS A 4 2.75 -15.45 -1.70
N LYS A 5 3.25 -16.37 -0.88
CA LYS A 5 4.10 -17.52 -1.29
C LYS A 5 3.61 -18.26 -2.53
N GLY A 6 2.32 -18.57 -2.57
CA GLY A 6 1.73 -19.40 -3.63
C GLY A 6 1.12 -18.61 -4.78
N ASN A 7 1.50 -17.35 -5.00
CA ASN A 7 1.05 -16.63 -6.20
C ASN A 7 2.12 -15.73 -6.86
N LEU A 8 3.40 -15.98 -6.60
CA LEU A 8 4.47 -15.10 -7.09
C LEU A 8 4.54 -15.09 -8.62
N GLU A 9 4.31 -16.23 -9.27
CA GLU A 9 4.40 -16.39 -10.73
C GLU A 9 3.16 -15.84 -11.45
N GLU A 10 2.01 -15.81 -10.79
CA GLU A 10 0.73 -15.42 -11.38
C GLU A 10 0.50 -13.91 -11.33
N VAL A 11 1.14 -13.20 -10.40
CA VAL A 11 0.98 -11.75 -10.23
C VAL A 11 1.25 -10.98 -11.54
N PRO A 12 2.33 -11.22 -12.31
CA PRO A 12 2.56 -10.57 -13.59
C PRO A 12 1.43 -10.82 -14.61
N ASN A 13 0.97 -12.06 -14.72
CA ASN A 13 -0.10 -12.45 -15.66
C ASN A 13 -1.42 -11.72 -15.33
N ILE A 14 -1.73 -11.57 -14.05
CA ILE A 14 -2.92 -10.83 -13.59
C ILE A 14 -2.80 -9.34 -13.92
N ILE A 15 -1.60 -8.75 -13.79
CA ILE A 15 -1.35 -7.34 -14.15
C ILE A 15 -1.59 -7.12 -15.65
N GLU A 16 -1.06 -8.00 -16.51
CA GLU A 16 -1.23 -7.94 -17.96
C GLU A 16 -2.69 -8.13 -18.37
N TRP A 17 -3.34 -9.17 -17.84
CA TRP A 17 -4.76 -9.44 -18.08
C TRP A 17 -5.67 -8.27 -17.69
N ALA A 18 -5.36 -7.59 -16.58
CA ALA A 18 -6.10 -6.41 -16.14
C ALA A 18 -5.84 -5.21 -17.07
N ALA A 19 -4.61 -5.05 -17.56
CA ALA A 19 -4.26 -3.98 -18.49
C ALA A 19 -5.05 -4.08 -19.80
N GLU A 20 -5.16 -5.28 -20.38
CA GLU A 20 -5.95 -5.55 -21.59
C GLU A 20 -7.42 -5.11 -21.47
N ARG A 21 -7.93 -5.03 -20.23
CA ARG A 21 -9.33 -4.68 -19.93
C ARG A 21 -9.48 -3.25 -19.41
N GLY A 22 -8.42 -2.46 -19.43
CA GLY A 22 -8.43 -1.10 -18.89
C GLY A 22 -8.59 -1.04 -17.36
N ILE A 23 -8.31 -2.14 -16.65
CA ILE A 23 -8.47 -2.24 -15.19
C ILE A 23 -7.15 -1.87 -14.51
N LYS A 24 -7.26 -0.94 -13.55
CA LYS A 24 -6.14 -0.58 -12.65
C LYS A 24 -6.00 -1.58 -11.53
N VAL A 25 -4.77 -1.90 -11.15
CA VAL A 25 -4.45 -2.87 -10.10
C VAL A 25 -3.62 -2.26 -8.97
N SER A 26 -4.04 -2.53 -7.75
CA SER A 26 -3.28 -2.23 -6.52
C SER A 26 -2.76 -3.54 -5.92
N LEU A 27 -1.53 -3.51 -5.39
CA LEU A 27 -0.82 -4.63 -4.80
C LEU A 27 -0.59 -4.37 -3.32
N SER A 28 -0.74 -5.40 -2.49
CA SER A 28 -0.42 -5.36 -1.06
C SER A 28 0.27 -6.68 -0.65
N THR A 29 0.97 -6.71 0.47
CA THR A 29 1.56 -7.93 1.03
C THR A 29 0.57 -8.75 1.86
N TYR A 30 0.81 -10.05 1.94
CA TYR A 30 0.14 -10.92 2.91
C TYR A 30 0.71 -10.69 4.32
N ASN A 31 -0.15 -10.35 5.28
CA ASN A 31 0.24 -10.03 6.65
C ASN A 31 -0.27 -11.12 7.60
N TRP A 32 0.58 -12.12 7.87
CA TRP A 32 0.23 -13.36 8.57
C TRP A 32 -0.28 -13.16 10.00
N TRP A 33 0.18 -12.11 10.67
CA TRP A 33 -0.06 -11.89 12.10
C TRP A 33 -1.54 -11.62 12.41
N ARG A 34 -2.32 -11.09 11.46
CA ARG A 34 -3.77 -10.88 11.63
C ARG A 34 -4.53 -12.20 11.76
N THR A 35 -4.09 -13.21 11.03
CA THR A 35 -4.76 -14.51 10.93
C THR A 35 -4.02 -15.60 11.68
N ASN A 36 -2.91 -15.26 12.34
CA ASN A 36 -1.95 -16.20 12.92
C ASN A 36 -1.59 -17.37 11.97
N ASN A 37 -1.46 -17.09 10.67
CA ASN A 37 -1.27 -18.12 9.64
C ASN A 37 -0.07 -17.80 8.76
N LYS A 38 1.03 -18.51 8.99
CA LYS A 38 2.29 -18.30 8.25
C LYS A 38 2.38 -19.08 6.93
N LYS A 39 1.40 -19.93 6.61
CA LYS A 39 1.42 -20.82 5.42
C LYS A 39 1.65 -20.08 4.10
N HIS A 40 1.20 -18.82 4.03
CA HIS A 40 1.26 -18.01 2.82
C HIS A 40 2.35 -16.92 2.85
N VAL A 41 3.19 -16.91 3.89
CA VAL A 41 4.33 -15.99 3.98
C VAL A 41 5.39 -16.43 2.99
N VAL A 42 5.89 -15.49 2.19
CA VAL A 42 7.04 -15.72 1.30
C VAL A 42 8.25 -16.00 2.18
N GLY A 43 8.81 -17.20 2.06
CA GLY A 43 9.95 -17.62 2.86
C GLY A 43 11.28 -17.21 2.24
N GLN A 44 12.37 -17.44 2.98
CA GLN A 44 13.73 -17.11 2.55
C GLN A 44 14.13 -17.87 1.28
N GLU A 45 13.61 -19.08 1.10
CA GLU A 45 13.83 -19.92 -0.07
C GLU A 45 13.29 -19.30 -1.38
N GLN A 46 12.33 -18.38 -1.28
CA GLN A 46 11.73 -17.66 -2.42
C GLN A 46 12.22 -16.21 -2.52
N LYS A 47 13.29 -15.82 -1.81
CA LYS A 47 13.80 -14.45 -1.80
C LYS A 47 14.13 -13.96 -3.21
N GLU A 48 14.78 -14.79 -4.02
CA GLU A 48 15.11 -14.43 -5.40
C GLU A 48 13.88 -14.31 -6.29
N ASP A 49 12.91 -15.22 -6.16
CA ASP A 49 11.63 -15.13 -6.88
C ASP A 49 10.90 -13.84 -6.55
N LEU A 50 10.89 -13.46 -5.27
CA LEU A 50 10.29 -12.21 -4.84
C LEU A 50 11.00 -11.00 -5.46
N LEU A 51 12.33 -10.97 -5.47
CA LEU A 51 13.08 -9.87 -6.09
C LEU A 51 12.84 -9.79 -7.60
N ARG A 52 12.82 -10.93 -8.30
CA ARG A 52 12.45 -11.02 -9.72
C ARG A 52 11.03 -10.50 -9.96
N LEU A 53 10.08 -10.90 -9.11
CA LEU A 53 8.70 -10.45 -9.17
C LEU A 53 8.60 -8.93 -9.00
N ILE A 54 9.24 -8.35 -7.97
CA ILE A 54 9.20 -6.89 -7.75
C ILE A 54 9.76 -6.14 -8.95
N SER A 55 10.88 -6.58 -9.52
CA SER A 55 11.44 -6.01 -10.74
C SER A 55 10.47 -6.10 -11.92
N ARG A 56 9.85 -7.27 -12.13
CA ARG A 56 8.85 -7.47 -13.19
C ARG A 56 7.62 -6.58 -13.01
N ILE A 57 7.13 -6.42 -11.77
CA ILE A 57 6.00 -5.52 -11.49
C ILE A 57 6.35 -4.07 -11.86
N LYS A 58 7.55 -3.59 -11.52
CA LYS A 58 7.99 -2.22 -11.85
C LYS A 58 8.12 -2.02 -13.36
N GLU A 59 8.65 -3.02 -14.07
CA GLU A 59 8.69 -3.01 -15.54
C GLU A 59 7.28 -2.93 -16.14
N LEU A 60 6.37 -3.81 -15.71
CA LEU A 60 4.97 -3.82 -16.17
C LEU A 60 4.25 -2.51 -15.86
N LYS A 61 4.48 -1.96 -14.67
CA LYS A 61 3.93 -0.66 -14.27
C LYS A 61 4.33 0.44 -15.25
N ASN A 62 5.62 0.51 -15.59
CA ASN A 62 6.13 1.52 -16.52
C ASN A 62 5.61 1.32 -17.94
N ARG A 63 5.50 0.06 -18.38
CA ARG A 63 5.06 -0.30 -19.73
C ARG A 63 3.55 -0.14 -19.94
N LEU A 64 2.74 -0.53 -18.95
CA LEU A 64 1.28 -0.65 -19.08
C LEU A 64 0.51 0.47 -18.37
N GLY A 65 1.12 1.16 -17.40
CA GLY A 65 0.50 2.26 -16.65
C GLY A 65 -0.69 1.87 -15.76
N ASN A 66 -1.03 0.59 -15.64
CA ASN A 66 -2.22 0.13 -14.92
C ASN A 66 -1.95 -0.24 -13.44
N VAL A 67 -0.70 -0.35 -13.02
CA VAL A 67 -0.33 -0.61 -11.62
C VAL A 67 -0.29 0.72 -10.85
N VAL A 68 -1.22 0.92 -9.92
CA VAL A 68 -1.30 2.16 -9.12
C VAL A 68 -0.41 2.15 -7.87
N THR A 69 0.13 0.99 -7.53
CA THR A 69 1.02 0.81 -6.38
C THR A 69 2.33 1.57 -6.60
N SER A 70 2.79 2.35 -5.60
CA SER A 70 4.01 3.14 -5.73
C SER A 70 5.29 2.32 -5.59
N ASP A 71 6.36 2.82 -6.19
CA ASP A 71 7.69 2.18 -6.13
C ASP A 71 8.20 2.16 -4.69
N TYR A 72 7.97 3.24 -3.94
CA TYR A 72 8.27 3.34 -2.51
C TYR A 72 7.72 2.15 -1.71
N TYR A 73 6.50 1.72 -2.02
CA TYR A 73 5.89 0.56 -1.40
C TYR A 73 6.52 -0.75 -1.88
N LEU A 74 6.66 -0.92 -3.20
CA LEU A 74 7.20 -2.13 -3.84
C LEU A 74 8.63 -2.43 -3.36
N ASP A 75 9.47 -1.40 -3.26
CA ASP A 75 10.88 -1.52 -2.87
C ASP A 75 11.07 -2.02 -1.42
N ARG A 76 10.05 -1.90 -0.58
CA ARG A 76 10.06 -2.37 0.83
C ARG A 76 9.43 -3.73 1.03
N ILE A 77 8.81 -4.32 0.01
CA ILE A 77 8.22 -5.66 0.10
C ILE A 77 9.27 -6.73 0.45
N PRO A 78 10.47 -6.76 -0.16
CA PRO A 78 11.51 -7.72 0.22
C PRO A 78 11.91 -7.60 1.69
N LEU A 79 12.12 -6.36 2.17
CA LEU A 79 12.43 -6.07 3.57
C LEU A 79 11.35 -6.60 4.51
N PHE A 80 10.08 -6.40 4.16
CA PHE A 80 8.94 -6.85 4.96
C PHE A 80 8.92 -8.37 5.13
N PHE A 81 9.10 -9.14 4.04
CA PHE A 81 9.09 -10.59 4.12
C PHE A 81 10.35 -11.14 4.79
N GLU A 82 11.51 -10.50 4.61
CA GLU A 82 12.77 -10.89 5.26
C GLU A 82 12.76 -10.65 6.77
N LYS A 83 12.27 -9.49 7.23
CA LYS A 83 12.29 -9.10 8.64
C LYS A 83 10.99 -9.36 9.39
N GLY A 84 9.92 -9.72 8.69
CA GLY A 84 8.57 -9.87 9.26
C GLY A 84 7.89 -8.54 9.59
N GLY A 85 8.45 -7.40 9.16
CA GLY A 85 7.98 -6.06 9.48
C GLY A 85 8.77 -4.97 8.75
N VAL A 86 8.25 -3.74 8.80
CA VAL A 86 8.91 -2.53 8.29
C VAL A 86 8.85 -1.46 9.38
N PRO A 87 9.99 -0.93 9.86
CA PRO A 87 10.02 0.05 10.95
C PRO A 87 9.52 1.43 10.52
N GLY A 88 9.42 2.35 11.49
CA GLY A 88 9.08 3.77 11.24
C GLY A 88 7.63 3.97 10.83
N CYS A 89 6.68 3.40 11.57
CA CYS A 89 5.25 3.61 11.30
C CYS A 89 4.83 5.03 11.70
N THR A 90 4.16 5.74 10.81
CA THR A 90 3.62 7.10 11.09
C THR A 90 2.10 7.11 11.26
N ALA A 91 1.50 5.94 11.49
CA ALA A 91 0.08 5.82 11.78
C ALA A 91 -0.28 6.59 13.07
N GLY A 92 -1.38 7.33 13.03
CA GLY A 92 -1.76 8.29 14.06
C GLY A 92 -1.21 9.71 13.83
N LEU A 93 -0.14 9.86 13.03
CA LEU A 93 0.48 11.16 12.75
C LEU A 93 0.05 11.69 11.37
N ASN A 94 0.34 10.92 10.31
CA ASN A 94 0.08 11.35 8.93
C ASN A 94 -1.25 10.82 8.40
N TRP A 95 -1.82 9.84 9.09
CA TRP A 95 -3.07 9.19 8.74
C TRP A 95 -3.66 8.48 9.96
N VAL A 96 -4.97 8.34 9.99
CA VAL A 96 -5.73 7.57 10.97
C VAL A 96 -6.72 6.67 10.23
N GLN A 97 -7.24 5.65 10.90
CA GLN A 97 -8.43 4.95 10.43
C GLN A 97 -9.66 5.53 11.13
N VAL A 98 -10.69 5.83 10.34
CA VAL A 98 -12.03 6.15 10.84
C VAL A 98 -12.92 4.93 10.54
N THR A 99 -13.61 4.42 11.55
CA THR A 99 -14.59 3.33 11.39
C THR A 99 -15.94 3.89 10.90
N PRO A 100 -16.84 3.06 10.35
CA PRO A 100 -18.13 3.54 9.84
C PRO A 100 -19.02 4.25 10.88
N ASP A 101 -18.87 3.91 12.16
CA ASP A 101 -19.54 4.52 13.32
C ASP A 101 -18.80 5.75 13.87
N GLY A 102 -17.81 6.28 13.14
CA GLY A 102 -17.12 7.53 13.51
C GLY A 102 -16.01 7.37 14.54
N MET A 103 -15.60 6.15 14.86
CA MET A 103 -14.50 5.93 15.81
C MET A 103 -13.14 6.05 15.14
N ILE A 104 -12.19 6.66 15.85
CA ILE A 104 -10.81 6.83 15.42
C ILE A 104 -9.95 5.71 15.99
N LYS A 105 -9.13 5.14 15.11
CA LYS A 105 -8.06 4.18 15.44
C LYS A 105 -6.76 4.71 14.86
N ARG A 106 -5.64 4.45 15.55
CA ARG A 106 -4.30 4.78 15.03
C ARG A 106 -4.09 4.22 13.62
N CYS A 107 -4.46 2.95 13.44
CA CYS A 107 -4.56 2.29 12.14
C CYS A 107 -5.58 1.13 12.21
N SER A 108 -5.70 0.36 11.13
CA SER A 108 -6.58 -0.82 11.07
C SER A 108 -6.40 -1.84 12.19
N ASP A 109 -5.21 -1.85 12.79
CA ASP A 109 -4.71 -2.92 13.66
C ASP A 109 -4.61 -2.55 15.12
N HIS A 110 -4.87 -1.29 15.43
CA HIS A 110 -4.93 -0.81 16.80
C HIS A 110 -6.38 -0.81 17.31
N PRO A 111 -6.60 -0.83 18.62
CA PRO A 111 -7.94 -0.64 19.19
C PRO A 111 -8.49 0.75 18.86
N VAL A 112 -9.81 0.89 19.02
CA VAL A 112 -10.50 2.19 19.03
C VAL A 112 -9.91 3.06 20.13
N ALA A 113 -9.66 4.32 19.79
CA ALA A 113 -9.05 5.29 20.68
C ALA A 113 -10.04 6.34 21.19
N CYS A 114 -10.86 6.91 20.31
CA CYS A 114 -11.90 7.90 20.64
C CYS A 114 -12.93 8.03 19.50
N HIS A 115 -14.01 8.77 19.71
CA HIS A 115 -14.90 9.21 18.63
C HIS A 115 -14.28 10.41 17.89
N PHE A 116 -14.59 10.60 16.60
CA PHE A 116 -13.96 11.65 15.78
C PHE A 116 -14.17 13.07 16.31
N THR A 117 -15.26 13.31 17.05
CA THR A 117 -15.56 14.61 17.68
C THR A 117 -14.61 14.96 18.82
N GLU A 118 -13.93 13.96 19.39
CA GLU A 118 -12.97 14.12 20.49
C GLU A 118 -11.52 14.10 20.00
N TRP A 119 -11.30 13.79 18.73
CA TRP A 119 -9.96 13.67 18.15
C TRP A 119 -9.30 15.03 17.96
N LYS A 120 -8.00 15.10 18.27
CA LYS A 120 -7.16 16.29 18.16
C LYS A 120 -5.86 15.95 17.44
N ASN A 121 -5.21 16.95 16.84
CA ASN A 121 -4.00 16.75 16.03
C ASN A 121 -2.83 16.11 16.80
N ASP A 122 -2.76 16.27 18.12
CA ASP A 122 -1.71 15.75 19.00
C ASP A 122 -2.13 14.48 19.77
N PHE A 123 -3.29 13.90 19.43
CA PHE A 123 -3.86 12.77 20.15
C PHE A 123 -2.94 11.53 20.16
N PHE A 124 -2.20 11.31 19.08
CA PHE A 124 -1.27 10.19 18.96
C PHE A 124 0.18 10.65 18.98
N SER A 125 0.97 10.11 19.90
CA SER A 125 2.44 10.22 19.85
C SER A 125 3.03 9.30 18.77
N PRO A 126 4.30 9.50 18.36
CA PRO A 126 5.05 8.56 17.54
C PRO A 126 5.01 7.12 18.08
N THR A 127 5.22 6.14 17.20
CA THR A 127 5.14 4.72 17.55
C THR A 127 6.30 3.93 16.95
N GLU A 128 6.80 2.97 17.72
CA GLU A 128 7.82 2.00 17.29
C GLU A 128 7.23 0.79 16.56
N CYS A 129 5.93 0.79 16.24
CA CYS A 129 5.27 -0.32 15.57
C CYS A 129 5.88 -0.58 14.18
N ASP A 130 6.20 -1.85 13.91
CA ASP A 130 6.81 -2.30 12.65
C ASP A 130 6.09 -3.47 11.98
N ARG A 131 5.04 -4.00 12.60
CA ARG A 131 4.46 -5.33 12.30
C ARG A 131 3.86 -5.52 10.90
N CYS A 132 3.63 -4.46 10.14
CA CYS A 132 2.88 -4.54 8.88
C CYS A 132 3.55 -3.82 7.72
N TRP A 133 3.14 -4.17 6.50
CA TRP A 133 3.45 -3.38 5.32
C TRP A 133 2.31 -3.38 4.32
N TYR A 134 1.17 -2.77 4.68
CA TYR A 134 0.03 -2.63 3.77
C TYR A 134 0.25 -1.54 2.73
N SER A 135 -0.41 -1.67 1.57
CA SER A 135 -0.39 -0.64 0.53
C SER A 135 -0.89 0.71 1.03
N CYS A 136 -1.89 0.74 1.93
CA CYS A 136 -2.37 1.98 2.55
C CYS A 136 -1.29 2.66 3.41
N ARG A 137 -0.57 1.88 4.24
CA ARG A 137 0.59 2.39 5.00
C ARG A 137 1.66 2.94 4.04
N GLY A 138 1.99 2.18 3.00
CA GLY A 138 2.95 2.59 1.98
C GLY A 138 2.58 3.90 1.31
N ALA A 139 1.32 4.06 0.89
CA ALA A 139 0.84 5.28 0.24
C ALA A 139 0.85 6.50 1.17
N ALA A 140 0.47 6.31 2.44
CA ALA A 140 0.47 7.37 3.45
C ALA A 140 1.89 7.78 3.90
N GLN A 141 2.85 6.86 3.82
CA GLN A 141 4.25 7.07 4.21
C GLN A 141 5.19 7.41 3.05
N GLU A 142 4.74 7.29 1.80
CA GLU A 142 5.53 7.67 0.65
C GLU A 142 5.93 9.15 0.78
N PRO A 143 7.21 9.51 0.59
CA PRO A 143 7.64 10.90 0.63
C PRO A 143 7.03 11.73 -0.50
N TRP A 144 6.93 13.04 -0.28
CA TRP A 144 6.62 14.00 -1.34
C TRP A 144 7.91 14.34 -2.09
N THR A 145 8.15 13.66 -3.21
CA THR A 145 9.20 14.01 -4.16
C THR A 145 8.63 14.90 -5.27
N PHE A 146 9.48 15.65 -5.98
CA PHE A 146 9.03 16.42 -7.15
C PHE A 146 8.35 15.53 -8.20
N ALA A 147 8.92 14.34 -8.46
CA ALA A 147 8.33 13.37 -9.38
C ALA A 147 6.90 12.96 -8.95
N ARG A 148 6.69 12.71 -7.65
CA ARG A 148 5.34 12.42 -7.12
C ARG A 148 4.42 13.63 -7.27
N PHE A 149 4.88 14.83 -6.90
CA PHE A 149 4.09 16.05 -7.03
C PHE A 149 3.56 16.24 -8.45
N PHE A 150 4.43 16.16 -9.47
CA PHE A 150 4.02 16.27 -10.86
C PHE A 150 3.10 15.13 -11.31
N ARG A 151 3.35 13.90 -10.86
CA ARG A 151 2.46 12.75 -11.14
C ARG A 151 1.04 12.98 -10.61
N GLU A 152 0.89 13.40 -9.36
CA GLU A 152 -0.42 13.66 -8.75
C GLU A 152 -1.10 14.87 -9.42
N ALA A 153 -0.36 15.94 -9.72
CA ALA A 153 -0.87 17.11 -10.42
C ALA A 153 -1.40 16.75 -11.82
N ASN A 154 -0.63 15.99 -12.61
CA ASN A 154 -1.05 15.52 -13.93
C ASN A 154 -2.29 14.61 -13.84
N GLY A 155 -2.37 13.78 -12.79
CA GLY A 155 -3.55 12.94 -12.53
C GLY A 155 -4.81 13.76 -12.20
N ALA A 156 -4.68 14.82 -11.40
CA ALA A 156 -5.77 15.74 -11.07
C ALA A 156 -6.26 16.53 -12.29
N LEU A 157 -5.33 16.91 -13.18
CA LEU A 157 -5.60 17.60 -14.44
C LEU A 157 -6.09 16.66 -15.55
N ASN A 158 -6.35 15.39 -15.26
CA ASN A 158 -6.97 14.49 -16.22
C ASN A 158 -8.39 15.01 -16.59
N PRO A 159 -8.74 15.08 -17.89
CA PRO A 159 -10.03 15.60 -18.35
C PRO A 159 -11.25 14.98 -17.66
N TYR A 160 -11.17 13.72 -17.23
CA TYR A 160 -12.23 13.05 -16.47
C TYR A 160 -12.43 13.64 -15.06
N CYS A 161 -11.34 14.00 -14.36
CA CYS A 161 -11.39 14.65 -13.06
C CYS A 161 -11.83 16.11 -13.18
N LEU A 162 -11.32 16.83 -14.20
CA LEU A 162 -11.71 18.21 -14.51
C LEU A 162 -13.20 18.33 -14.87
N ARG A 163 -13.75 17.43 -15.69
CA ARG A 163 -15.19 17.40 -15.99
C ARG A 163 -16.04 17.19 -14.75
N LYS A 164 -15.58 16.39 -13.79
CA LYS A 164 -16.28 16.15 -12.51
C LYS A 164 -16.15 17.31 -11.52
N ALA A 165 -15.04 18.05 -11.58
CA ALA A 165 -14.82 19.24 -10.75
C ALA A 165 -15.59 20.46 -11.27
N LEU A 166 -15.74 20.59 -12.58
CA LEU A 166 -16.45 21.69 -13.26
C LEU A 166 -17.95 21.43 -13.47
N SER A 167 -18.47 20.26 -13.08
CA SER A 167 -19.90 19.93 -13.08
C SER A 167 -20.56 20.09 -11.71
N ARG A 168 -19.90 20.84 -10.81
CA ARG A 168 -20.46 21.37 -9.56
C ARG A 168 -20.57 22.88 -9.68
#